data_AF-A0A4Q3BWE2-F1
#
_entry.id   AF-A0A4Q3BWE2-F1
#
_cell.length_a   1.000
_cell.length_b   1.000
_cell.length_c   1.000
_cell.angle_alpha   90.00
_cell.angle_beta   90.00
_cell.angle_gamma   90.00
#
_symmetry.space_group_name_H-M   'P 1'
#
loop_
_entity.id
_entity.type
_entity.pdbx_description
1 polymer ?
#
loop_
_entity_poly.entity_id
_entity_poly.type
_entity_poly.pdbx_seq_one_letter_code
_entity_poly.pdbx_strand_id
1 'polypeptide(L)' 'MMTLSKHGLAIVKNFEGLRLNAYKDIAGVWTIGYGSTRHANGKAVKSGEKLINEVKAEKLLLVTLSNFVSAVNNGTKVTV' A
#
# COMPACT_ATOMS: atom_id res chain seq x y z
N MET A 1 1.41 8.14 20.14
CA MET A 1 0.99 8.05 18.72
C MET A 1 0.48 6.65 18.45
N MET A 2 -0.63 6.52 17.73
CA MET A 2 -1.20 5.21 17.40
C MET A 2 -0.36 4.51 16.34
N THR A 3 -0.31 3.18 16.42
CA THR A 3 0.34 2.31 15.45
C THR A 3 -0.69 1.39 14.82
N LEU A 4 -0.53 1.07 13.54
CA LEU A 4 -1.40 0.12 12.86
C LEU A 4 -1.16 -1.29 13.42
N SER A 5 -2.22 -1.93 13.92
CA SER A 5 -2.13 -3.29 14.45
C SER A 5 -1.99 -4.32 13.32
N LYS A 6 -1.50 -5.52 13.65
CA LYS A 6 -1.43 -6.65 12.69
C LYS A 6 -2.81 -7.03 12.14
N HIS A 7 -3.85 -6.96 12.98
CA HIS A 7 -5.22 -7.23 12.55
C HIS A 7 -5.74 -6.16 11.59
N GLY A 8 -5.46 -4.87 11.87
CA GLY A 8 -5.78 -3.77 10.97
C GLY A 8 -5.07 -3.91 9.62
N LEU A 9 -3.79 -4.31 9.62
CA LEU A 9 -3.05 -4.59 8.38
C LEU A 9 -3.71 -5.73 7.57
N ALA A 10 -4.15 -6.81 8.23
CA ALA A 10 -4.82 -7.91 7.55
C ALA A 10 -6.15 -7.46 6.91
N ILE A 11 -6.91 -6.61 7.58
CA ILE A 11 -8.14 -6.02 7.04
C ILE A 11 -7.85 -5.17 5.79
N VAL A 12 -6.84 -4.30 5.86
CA VAL A 12 -6.42 -3.47 4.71
C VAL A 12 -6.06 -4.36 3.52
N LYS A 13 -5.22 -5.39 3.73
CA LYS A 13 -4.84 -6.34 2.67
C LYS A 13 -6.05 -7.04 2.06
N ASN A 14 -7.04 -7.42 2.88
CA ASN A 14 -8.25 -8.09 2.41
C ASN A 14 -9.11 -7.19 1.51
N PHE A 15 -9.25 -5.91 1.83
CA PHE A 15 -10.00 -4.97 1.00
C PHE A 15 -9.25 -4.56 -0.27
N GLU A 16 -7.94 -4.36 -0.20
CA GLU A 16 -7.11 -3.98 -1.35
C GLU A 16 -6.94 -5.13 -2.36
N GLY A 17 -6.75 -6.35 -1.85
CA GLY A 17 -6.44 -7.53 -2.64
C GLY A 17 -5.01 -7.54 -3.19
N LEU A 18 -4.46 -8.75 -3.38
CA LEU A 18 -3.10 -8.94 -3.87
C LEU A 18 -3.06 -9.15 -5.39
N ARG A 19 -2.28 -8.33 -6.11
CA ARG A 19 -1.98 -8.54 -7.54
C ARG A 19 -0.48 -8.50 -7.80
N LEU A 20 0.13 -9.65 -8.05
CA LEU A 20 1.58 -9.75 -8.26
C LEU A 20 2.06 -9.28 -9.64
N ASN A 21 1.17 -9.20 -10.63
CA ASN A 21 1.48 -8.64 -11.95
C ASN A 21 0.93 -7.22 -12.04
N ALA A 22 1.68 -6.31 -12.66
CA ALA A 22 1.21 -4.95 -12.91
C ALA A 22 -0.08 -4.96 -13.75
N TYR A 23 -1.04 -4.15 -13.34
CA TYR A 23 -2.33 -4.01 -13.99
C TYR A 23 -2.71 -2.53 -14.14
N LYS A 24 -3.65 -2.24 -15.03
CA LYS A 24 -4.27 -0.91 -15.10
C LYS A 24 -5.43 -0.85 -14.13
N ASP A 25 -5.42 0.14 -13.24
CA ASP A 25 -6.60 0.44 -12.43
C ASP A 25 -7.71 1.11 -13.27
N ILE A 26 -8.83 1.46 -12.61
CA ILE A 26 -9.98 2.10 -13.27
C ILE A 26 -9.65 3.47 -13.89
N ALA A 27 -8.61 4.14 -13.39
CA ALA A 27 -8.12 5.42 -13.91
C ALA A 27 -7.05 5.24 -15.00
N GLY A 28 -6.74 3.99 -15.39
CA GLY A 28 -5.71 3.70 -16.38
C GLY A 28 -4.29 3.94 -15.86
N VAL A 29 -4.05 3.93 -14.55
CA VAL A 29 -2.71 4.02 -13.95
C VAL A 29 -2.15 2.62 -13.74
N TRP A 30 -0.84 2.45 -13.95
CA TRP A 30 -0.18 1.17 -13.67
C TRP A 30 -0.04 0.97 -12.16
N THR A 31 -0.53 -0.18 -11.68
CA THR A 31 -0.67 -0.50 -10.27
C THR A 31 -0.21 -1.95 -10.02
N ILE A 32 0.38 -2.24 -8.86
CA ILE A 32 0.89 -3.56 -8.49
C ILE A 32 0.79 -3.80 -6.97
N GLY A 33 0.83 -5.06 -6.55
CA GLY A 33 0.76 -5.45 -5.15
C GLY A 33 -0.62 -5.19 -4.56
N TYR A 34 -0.64 -4.54 -3.39
CA TYR A 34 -1.84 -4.03 -2.73
C TYR A 34 -2.04 -2.56 -3.12
N GLY A 35 -2.59 -2.32 -4.33
CA GLY A 35 -2.96 -0.97 -4.78
C GLY A 35 -1.81 0.02 -5.01
N SER A 36 -0.55 -0.41 -5.11
CA SER A 36 0.60 0.51 -5.21
C SER A 36 0.86 0.98 -6.63
N THR A 37 0.86 2.30 -6.86
CA THR A 37 1.18 2.93 -8.17
C THR A 37 2.64 3.34 -8.31
N ARG A 38 3.39 3.32 -7.21
CA ARG A 38 4.82 3.65 -7.14
C ARG A 38 5.57 2.65 -6.28
N HIS A 39 6.84 2.46 -6.61
CA HIS A 39 7.80 1.72 -5.80
C HIS A 39 8.29 2.56 -4.62
N ALA A 40 8.93 1.92 -3.64
CA ALA A 40 9.48 2.60 -2.46
C ALA A 40 10.54 3.68 -2.80
N ASN A 41 11.15 3.62 -4.00
CA ASN A 41 12.08 4.64 -4.50
C ASN A 41 11.37 5.78 -5.27
N GLY A 42 10.04 5.84 -5.23
CA GLY A 42 9.22 6.85 -5.89
C GLY A 42 8.99 6.62 -7.39
N LYS A 43 9.63 5.63 -8.04
CA LYS A 43 9.39 5.35 -9.46
C LYS A 43 8.00 4.79 -9.68
N ALA A 44 7.31 5.27 -10.72
CA ALA A 44 6.02 4.73 -11.14
C ALA A 44 6.15 3.28 -11.60
N VAL A 45 5.13 2.47 -11.30
CA VAL A 45 4.97 1.11 -11.81
C VAL A 45 4.79 1.16 -13.33
N LYS A 46 5.29 0.14 -14.02
CA LYS A 46 5.25 0.04 -15.49
C LYS A 46 4.57 -1.24 -15.96
N SER A 47 4.17 -1.22 -17.22
CA SER A 47 3.65 -2.41 -17.91
C SER A 47 4.64 -3.57 -17.83
N GLY A 48 4.12 -4.79 -17.64
CA GLY A 48 4.92 -6.01 -17.60
C GLY A 48 5.72 -6.24 -16.32
N GLU A 49 5.67 -5.32 -15.35
CA GLU A 49 6.32 -5.54 -14.05
C GLU A 49 5.63 -6.65 -13.26
N LYS A 50 6.43 -7.41 -12.51
CA LYS A 50 5.96 -8.51 -11.67
C LYS A 50 6.71 -8.52 -10.33
N LEU A 51 5.96 -8.65 -9.24
CA LEU A 51 6.50 -8.91 -7.92
C LEU A 51 6.75 -10.41 -7.77
N ILE A 52 7.90 -10.75 -7.18
CA ILE A 52 8.31 -12.14 -6.98
C ILE A 52 7.44 -12.90 -5.97
N ASN A 53 6.86 -12.21 -4.98
CA ASN A 53 6.03 -12.79 -3.93
C ASN A 53 5.23 -11.71 -3.18
N GLU A 54 4.32 -12.15 -2.31
CA GLU A 54 3.53 -11.27 -1.45
C GLU A 54 4.40 -10.41 -0.54
N VAL A 55 5.53 -10.92 -0.04
CA VAL A 55 6.42 -10.18 0.87
C VAL A 55 6.88 -8.85 0.24
N LYS A 56 7.16 -8.84 -1.06
CA LYS A 56 7.47 -7.60 -1.79
C LYS A 56 6.26 -6.67 -1.89
N ALA A 57 5.06 -7.20 -2.13
CA ALA A 57 3.83 -6.40 -2.18
C ALA A 57 3.51 -5.78 -0.82
N GLU A 58 3.66 -6.55 0.26
CA GLU A 58 3.49 -6.07 1.63
C GLU A 58 4.51 -4.97 1.96
N LYS A 59 5.76 -5.11 1.52
CA LYS A 59 6.76 -4.05 1.71
C LYS A 59 6.35 -2.72 1.05
N LEU A 60 5.77 -2.76 -0.15
CA LEU A 60 5.24 -1.56 -0.81
C LEU A 60 4.05 -0.96 -0.03
N LEU A 61 3.15 -1.82 0.43
CA LEU A 61 2.01 -1.41 1.24
C LEU A 61 2.45 -0.74 2.54
N LEU A 62 3.39 -1.31 3.27
CA LEU A 62 3.88 -0.79 4.56
C LEU A 62 4.55 0.59 4.42
N VAL A 63 5.31 0.82 3.35
CA VAL A 63 5.91 2.14 3.06
C VAL A 63 4.83 3.19 2.80
N THR A 64 3.73 2.81 2.16
CA THR A 64 2.62 3.73 1.90
C THR A 64 1.80 3.99 3.17
N LEU A 65 1.51 2.93 3.93
CA LEU A 65 0.75 3.00 5.18
C LEU A 65 1.44 3.84 6.25
N SER A 66 2.78 3.86 6.33
CA SER A 66 3.47 4.70 7.31
C SER A 66 3.11 6.18 7.15
N ASN A 67 3.01 6.65 5.91
CA ASN A 67 2.62 8.05 5.62
C ASN A 67 1.18 8.32 6.04
N PHE A 68 0.26 7.38 5.79
CA PHE A 68 -1.14 7.52 6.17
C PHE A 68 -1.35 7.47 7.69
N VAL A 69 -0.65 6.57 8.39
CA VAL A 69 -0.67 6.50 9.86
C VAL A 69 -0.16 7.80 10.47
N SER A 70 0.94 8.36 9.95
CA SER A 70 1.45 9.66 10.39
C SER A 70 0.46 10.78 10.12
N ALA A 71 -0.17 10.81 8.95
CA ALA A 71 -1.18 11.82 8.62
C ALA A 71 -2.39 11.75 9.56
N VAL A 72 -2.90 10.56 9.87
CA VAL A 72 -4.01 10.36 10.83
C VAL A 72 -3.60 10.84 12.21
N ASN A 73 -2.45 10.38 12.73
CA ASN A 73 -1.94 10.78 14.05
C ASN A 73 -1.80 12.31 14.18
N ASN A 74 -1.39 13.00 13.11
CA ASN A 74 -1.24 14.45 13.10
C ASN A 74 -2.58 15.20 12.93
N GLY A 75 -3.55 14.59 12.24
CA GLY A 75 -4.85 15.18 11.95
C GLY A 75 -5.89 15.01 13.06
N THR A 76 -5.77 13.97 13.89
CA THR A 76 -6.72 13.71 14.98
C THR A 76 -6.37 14.52 16.22
N LYS A 77 -7.25 15.44 16.61
CA LYS A 77 -7.10 16.29 17.80
C LYS A 77 -7.73 15.71 19.06
N VAL A 78 -8.41 14.58 18.94
CA VAL A 78 -9.06 13.90 20.06
C VAL A 78 -8.01 13.06 20.77
N THR A 79 -7.82 13.34 22.06
CA THR A 79 -6.98 12.51 22.93
C THR A 79 -7.75 11.23 23.26
N VAL A 80 -7.13 10.08 22.99
CA VAL A 80 -7.64 8.75 23.34
C VAL A 80 -6.85 8.23 24.53
#